data_AF-A0AB34FWN9-F1
#
_entry.id   AF-A0AB34FWN9-F1
#
_cell.length_a   1.000
_cell.length_b   1.000
_cell.length_c   1.000
_cell.angle_alpha   90.00
_cell.angle_beta   90.00
_cell.angle_gamma   90.00
#
_symmetry.space_group_name_H-M   'P 1'
#
loop_
_entity.id
_entity.type
_entity.pdbx_description
1 polymer ?
#
loop_
_entity_poly.entity_id
_entity_poly.type
_entity_poly.pdbx_seq_one_letter_code
_entity_poly.pdbx_strand_id
1 'polypeptide(L)'
;MATYVRDLWWTLYIMDRHFSSSVGLPMSVQDSDITTPVNPPGLGTAVDSARSLQANLSHLMSVILTTVYKPSVTELATFLDQTRSILHTLAHHAQDIERIISTKFHKSAGTMPRDTRLLTLLYHQCVIFATRPLLLSVMQERLDLLGFPGDENWTDFLAQTGAVISTGIKSAAKTLQILTSEYSVLDGFLPYDVEFTFGAALNLTMAHALFPDETAWPVLDGQSYATWRAFAMS
;
A
#
# COMPACT_ATOMS: atom_id res chain seq x y z
N MET A 1 4.38 -31.05 12.81
CA MET A 1 3.13 -31.18 12.03
C MET A 1 2.20 -29.98 12.26
N ALA A 2 1.88 -29.59 13.50
CA ALA A 2 1.04 -28.42 13.78
C ALA A 2 1.58 -27.09 13.22
N THR A 3 2.90 -26.86 13.27
CA THR A 3 3.56 -25.67 12.69
C THR A 3 3.44 -25.61 11.17
N TYR A 4 3.63 -26.74 10.48
CA TYR A 4 3.52 -26.83 9.02
C TYR A 4 2.11 -26.51 8.52
N VAL A 5 1.08 -27.05 9.17
CA VAL A 5 -0.32 -26.78 8.80
C VAL A 5 -0.67 -25.31 9.00
N ARG A 6 -0.20 -24.70 10.11
CA ARG A 6 -0.38 -23.28 10.37
C ARG A 6 0.32 -22.40 9.33
N ASP A 7 1.55 -22.75 8.94
CA ASP A 7 2.31 -22.02 7.94
C ASP A 7 1.62 -22.09 6.57
N LEU A 8 1.17 -23.29 6.18
CA LEU A 8 0.42 -23.49 4.94
C LEU A 8 -0.89 -22.67 4.93
N TRP A 9 -1.64 -22.67 6.04
CA TRP A 9 -2.87 -21.88 6.18
C TRP A 9 -2.62 -20.39 5.94
N TRP A 10 -1.62 -19.80 6.62
CA TRP A 10 -1.32 -18.38 6.47
C TRP A 10 -0.75 -18.06 5.08
N THR A 11 0.01 -18.95 4.45
CA THR A 11 0.43 -18.78 3.06
C THR A 11 -0.77 -18.74 2.11
N LEU A 12 -1.70 -19.68 2.21
CA LEU A 12 -2.90 -19.70 1.37
C LEU A 12 -3.78 -18.47 1.59
N TYR A 13 -3.93 -18.05 2.85
CA TYR A 13 -4.63 -16.82 3.20
C TYR A 13 -3.98 -15.59 2.54
N ILE A 14 -2.65 -15.43 2.66
CA ILE A 14 -1.92 -14.31 2.05
C ILE A 14 -2.13 -14.31 0.53
N MET A 15 -2.03 -15.47 -0.13
CA MET A 15 -2.24 -15.60 -1.57
C MET A 15 -3.67 -15.21 -1.98
N ASP A 16 -4.69 -15.67 -1.25
CA ASP A 16 -6.09 -15.32 -1.50
C ASP A 16 -6.30 -13.80 -1.45
N ARG A 17 -5.85 -13.14 -0.37
CA ARG A 17 -5.97 -11.67 -0.23
C ARG A 17 -5.24 -10.92 -1.34
N HIS A 18 -4.08 -11.42 -1.77
CA HIS A 18 -3.34 -10.84 -2.88
C HIS A 18 -4.07 -10.92 -4.21
N PHE A 19 -4.55 -12.11 -4.57
CA PHE A 19 -5.26 -12.28 -5.84
C PHE A 19 -6.57 -11.51 -5.83
N SER A 20 -7.38 -11.64 -4.78
CA SER A 20 -8.63 -10.90 -4.64
C SER A 20 -8.45 -9.39 -4.81
N SER A 21 -7.45 -8.81 -4.15
CA SER A 21 -7.18 -7.36 -4.25
C SER A 21 -6.56 -6.92 -5.57
N SER A 22 -5.76 -7.76 -6.22
CA SER A 22 -5.04 -7.37 -7.44
C SER A 22 -5.91 -7.52 -8.69
N VAL A 23 -6.75 -8.56 -8.75
CA VAL A 23 -7.60 -8.85 -9.93
C VAL A 23 -9.09 -8.62 -9.70
N GLY A 24 -9.48 -8.12 -8.52
CA GLY A 24 -10.88 -7.80 -8.20
C GLY A 24 -11.76 -9.04 -8.01
N LEU A 25 -11.18 -10.16 -7.56
CA LEU A 25 -11.93 -11.38 -7.27
C LEU A 25 -12.50 -11.33 -5.84
N PRO A 26 -13.67 -11.95 -5.58
CA PRO A 26 -14.14 -12.17 -4.23
C PRO A 26 -13.10 -12.93 -3.40
N MET A 27 -13.03 -12.62 -2.11
CA MET A 27 -12.20 -13.36 -1.15
C MET A 27 -12.83 -14.71 -0.83
N SER A 28 -12.04 -15.77 -0.84
CA SER A 28 -12.53 -17.15 -0.66
C SER A 28 -13.05 -17.42 0.75
N VAL A 29 -12.37 -16.88 1.76
CA VAL A 29 -12.74 -16.99 3.19
C VAL A 29 -13.00 -15.59 3.73
N GLN A 30 -14.08 -15.37 4.46
CA GLN A 30 -14.34 -14.08 5.13
C GLN A 30 -13.47 -13.95 6.39
N ASP A 31 -12.96 -12.75 6.66
CA ASP A 31 -12.10 -12.52 7.83
C ASP A 31 -12.81 -12.83 9.16
N SER A 32 -14.13 -12.64 9.23
CA SER A 32 -14.96 -12.95 10.40
C SER A 32 -14.96 -14.43 10.77
N ASP A 33 -14.69 -15.30 9.81
CA ASP A 33 -14.79 -16.75 9.97
C ASP A 33 -13.44 -17.37 10.39
N ILE A 34 -12.37 -16.55 10.45
CA ILE A 34 -11.03 -17.00 10.79
C ILE A 34 -10.83 -16.98 12.30
N THR A 35 -10.85 -18.15 12.92
CA THR A 35 -10.59 -18.31 14.36
C THR A 35 -9.11 -18.54 14.70
N THR A 36 -8.27 -18.76 13.69
CA THR A 36 -6.84 -19.03 13.88
C THR A 36 -6.10 -17.73 14.22
N PRO A 37 -5.40 -17.63 15.37
CA PRO A 37 -4.74 -16.40 15.75
C PRO A 37 -3.47 -16.15 14.92
N VAL A 38 -3.24 -14.88 14.55
CA VAL A 38 -1.93 -14.41 14.10
C VAL A 38 -1.06 -14.21 15.35
N ASN A 39 0.17 -14.73 15.36
CA ASN A 39 1.07 -14.46 16.48
C ASN A 39 1.45 -12.96 16.48
N PRO A 40 1.46 -12.26 17.61
CA PRO A 40 1.90 -10.87 17.65
C PRO A 40 3.31 -10.68 17.07
N PRO A 41 3.56 -9.66 16.24
CA PRO A 41 4.91 -9.34 15.77
C PRO A 41 5.85 -9.10 16.97
N GLY A 42 7.00 -9.78 17.02
CA GLY A 42 7.94 -9.69 18.15
C GLY A 42 7.82 -10.80 19.19
N LEU A 43 6.80 -11.66 19.12
CA LEU A 43 6.79 -12.94 19.84
C LEU A 43 7.30 -14.03 18.91
N GLY A 44 8.52 -14.52 19.17
CA GLY A 44 9.15 -15.60 18.40
C GLY A 44 10.36 -15.15 17.59
N THR A 45 10.66 -15.87 16.49
CA THR A 45 11.81 -15.55 15.64
C THR A 45 11.52 -14.35 14.73
N ALA A 46 12.56 -13.79 14.11
CA ALA A 46 12.40 -12.75 13.09
C ALA A 46 11.59 -13.23 11.87
N VAL A 47 11.62 -14.54 11.57
CA VAL A 47 10.81 -15.16 10.51
C VAL A 47 9.34 -15.23 10.91
N ASP A 48 9.05 -15.60 12.16
CA ASP A 48 7.68 -15.61 12.69
C ASP A 48 7.08 -14.20 12.67
N SER A 49 7.86 -13.20 13.10
CA SER A 49 7.42 -11.79 13.09
C SER A 49 7.14 -11.28 11.67
N ALA A 50 8.01 -11.61 10.71
CA ALA A 50 7.80 -11.27 9.30
C ALA A 50 6.53 -11.92 8.75
N ARG A 51 6.29 -13.20 9.05
CA ARG A 51 5.08 -13.91 8.61
C ARG A 51 3.80 -13.32 9.22
N SER A 52 3.82 -13.00 10.51
CA SER A 52 2.71 -12.32 11.17
C SER A 52 2.40 -10.98 10.53
N LEU A 53 3.44 -10.22 10.17
CA LEU A 53 3.25 -8.93 9.52
C LEU A 53 2.74 -9.06 8.09
N GLN A 54 3.18 -10.08 7.34
CA GLN A 54 2.58 -10.42 6.04
C GLN A 54 1.09 -10.73 6.18
N ALA A 55 0.71 -11.58 7.15
CA ALA A 55 -0.70 -11.89 7.40
C ALA A 55 -1.52 -10.65 7.78
N ASN A 56 -0.97 -9.76 8.62
CA ASN A 56 -1.61 -8.50 9.01
C ASN A 56 -1.78 -7.55 7.82
N LEU A 57 -0.76 -7.38 6.97
CA LEU A 57 -0.86 -6.55 5.76
C LEU A 57 -1.86 -7.14 4.76
N SER A 58 -1.87 -8.46 4.58
CA SER A 58 -2.87 -9.14 3.74
C SER A 58 -4.29 -8.99 4.29
N HIS A 59 -4.47 -9.04 5.60
CA HIS A 59 -5.75 -8.69 6.23
C HIS A 59 -6.14 -7.23 5.96
N LEU A 60 -5.19 -6.31 6.04
CA LEU A 60 -5.46 -4.91 5.77
C LEU A 60 -5.86 -4.67 4.30
N MET A 61 -5.37 -5.46 3.34
CA MET A 61 -5.89 -5.44 1.96
C MET A 61 -7.38 -5.76 1.91
N SER A 62 -7.85 -6.77 2.65
CA SER A 62 -9.29 -7.09 2.77
C SER A 62 -10.08 -5.93 3.35
N VAL A 63 -9.59 -5.34 4.44
CA VAL A 63 -10.21 -4.17 5.08
C VAL A 63 -10.31 -3.00 4.09
N ILE A 64 -9.26 -2.73 3.31
CA ILE A 64 -9.26 -1.69 2.29
C ILE A 64 -10.36 -1.96 1.26
N LEU A 65 -10.39 -3.15 0.66
CA LEU A 65 -11.39 -3.47 -0.36
C LEU A 65 -12.82 -3.33 0.17
N THR A 66 -13.09 -3.86 1.36
CA THR A 66 -14.43 -3.85 1.95
C THR A 66 -14.85 -2.46 2.46
N THR A 67 -13.88 -1.59 2.77
CA THR A 67 -14.15 -0.25 3.35
C THR A 67 -14.28 0.83 2.28
N VAL A 68 -13.32 0.92 1.35
CA VAL A 68 -13.19 2.05 0.42
C VAL A 68 -13.51 1.71 -1.04
N TYR A 69 -13.63 0.43 -1.41
CA TYR A 69 -14.10 -0.01 -2.73
C TYR A 69 -15.57 -0.48 -2.68
N LYS A 70 -16.44 0.37 -2.13
CA LYS A 70 -17.87 0.07 -2.05
C LYS A 70 -18.57 0.28 -3.40
N PRO A 71 -19.56 -0.55 -3.76
CA PRO A 71 -20.35 -0.35 -4.98
C PRO A 71 -21.27 0.87 -4.90
N SER A 72 -21.54 1.38 -3.70
CA SER A 72 -22.36 2.56 -3.47
C SER A 72 -21.52 3.84 -3.41
N VAL A 73 -22.09 4.94 -3.93
CA VAL A 73 -21.51 6.28 -3.77
C VAL A 73 -21.32 6.60 -2.29
N THR A 74 -20.10 6.99 -1.91
CA THR A 74 -19.73 7.37 -0.55
C THR A 74 -19.39 8.86 -0.54
N GLU A 75 -19.88 9.58 0.47
CA GLU A 75 -19.54 11.00 0.65
C GLU A 75 -18.02 11.18 0.83
N LEU A 76 -17.46 12.22 0.19
CA LEU A 76 -16.01 12.48 0.21
C LEU A 76 -15.44 12.55 1.65
N ALA A 77 -16.13 13.23 2.57
CA ALA A 77 -15.68 13.32 3.97
C ALA A 77 -15.58 11.93 4.63
N THR A 78 -16.63 11.11 4.49
CA THR A 78 -16.66 9.74 5.00
C THR A 78 -15.56 8.87 4.38
N PHE A 79 -15.35 8.99 3.07
CA PHE A 79 -14.28 8.28 2.37
C PHE A 79 -12.89 8.68 2.89
N LEU A 80 -12.64 9.98 3.07
CA LEU A 80 -11.36 10.48 3.56
C LEU A 80 -11.09 10.03 4.99
N ASP A 81 -12.10 10.01 5.86
CA ASP A 81 -11.93 9.54 7.24
C ASP A 81 -11.63 8.04 7.31
N GLN A 82 -12.32 7.23 6.51
CA GLN A 82 -12.03 5.81 6.36
C GLN A 82 -10.61 5.56 5.84
N THR A 83 -10.21 6.30 4.80
CA THR A 83 -8.87 6.18 4.22
C THR A 83 -7.79 6.62 5.21
N ARG A 84 -7.99 7.71 5.94
CA ARG A 84 -7.04 8.18 6.98
C ARG A 84 -6.91 7.17 8.12
N SER A 85 -7.99 6.53 8.54
CA SER A 85 -7.97 5.47 9.56
C SER A 85 -7.12 4.27 9.11
N ILE A 86 -7.25 3.87 7.84
CA ILE A 86 -6.42 2.83 7.23
C ILE A 86 -4.95 3.26 7.19
N LEU A 87 -4.65 4.47 6.72
CA LEU A 87 -3.29 5.00 6.64
C LEU A 87 -2.63 5.11 8.03
N HIS A 88 -3.40 5.46 9.06
CA HIS A 88 -2.91 5.46 10.44
C HIS A 88 -2.56 4.06 10.93
N THR A 89 -3.36 3.05 10.58
CA THR A 89 -3.06 1.64 10.89
C THR A 89 -1.79 1.18 10.17
N LEU A 90 -1.62 1.58 8.91
CA LEU A 90 -0.39 1.34 8.16
C LEU A 90 0.82 1.96 8.87
N ALA A 91 0.73 3.20 9.35
CA ALA A 91 1.84 3.84 10.05
C ALA A 91 2.33 3.04 11.28
N HIS A 92 1.44 2.35 12.00
CA HIS A 92 1.85 1.42 13.06
C HIS A 92 2.62 0.22 12.49
N HIS A 93 2.14 -0.37 11.39
CA HIS A 93 2.85 -1.49 10.75
C HIS A 93 4.22 -1.08 10.20
N ALA A 94 4.40 0.16 9.75
CA ALA A 94 5.71 0.67 9.32
C ALA A 94 6.76 0.56 10.45
N GLN A 95 6.38 0.94 11.68
CA GLN A 95 7.26 0.81 12.86
C GLN A 95 7.62 -0.65 13.16
N ASP A 96 6.68 -1.59 12.97
CA ASP A 96 6.96 -3.02 13.10
C ASP A 96 7.91 -3.53 12.01
N ILE A 97 7.77 -3.07 10.76
CA ILE A 97 8.69 -3.40 9.65
C ILE A 97 10.10 -2.90 10.00
N GLU A 98 10.25 -1.64 10.42
CA GLU A 98 11.52 -1.04 10.82
C GLU A 98 12.21 -1.81 11.96
N ARG A 99 11.42 -2.29 12.93
CA ARG A 99 11.92 -3.15 14.01
C ARG A 99 12.43 -4.51 13.49
N ILE A 100 11.75 -5.11 12.52
CA ILE A 100 12.21 -6.36 11.89
C ILE A 100 13.48 -6.12 11.04
N ILE A 101 13.56 -4.99 10.34
CA ILE A 101 14.76 -4.54 9.62
C ILE A 101 15.91 -4.41 10.63
N SER A 102 15.82 -3.51 11.61
CA SER A 102 16.90 -3.23 12.56
C SER A 102 17.41 -4.49 13.28
N THR A 103 16.52 -5.41 13.68
CA THR A 103 16.91 -6.67 14.33
C THR A 103 17.65 -7.65 13.41
N LYS A 104 17.27 -7.74 12.12
CA LYS A 104 17.96 -8.59 11.13
C LYS A 104 19.30 -7.99 10.67
N PHE A 105 19.45 -6.67 10.72
CA PHE A 105 20.54 -5.94 10.05
C PHE A 105 21.71 -5.54 10.94
N HIS A 106 21.77 -5.97 12.20
CA HIS A 106 22.94 -5.73 13.07
C HIS A 106 24.28 -6.31 12.54
N LYS A 107 24.31 -6.98 11.36
CA LYS A 107 25.50 -7.70 10.84
C LYS A 107 25.82 -7.60 9.34
N SER A 108 25.12 -6.83 8.51
CA SER A 108 25.48 -6.74 7.08
C SER A 108 25.09 -5.40 6.45
N ALA A 109 26.08 -4.68 5.93
CA ALA A 109 25.88 -3.43 5.19
C ALA A 109 25.85 -3.74 3.69
N GLY A 110 24.75 -3.41 3.01
CA GLY A 110 24.79 -3.21 1.55
C GLY A 110 23.53 -3.51 0.75
N THR A 111 22.60 -4.35 1.21
CA THR A 111 21.45 -4.80 0.38
C THR A 111 20.25 -5.15 1.24
N MET A 112 19.02 -4.82 0.81
CA MET A 112 17.82 -5.17 1.59
C MET A 112 17.55 -6.68 1.47
N PRO A 113 17.50 -7.46 2.57
CA PRO A 113 17.14 -8.86 2.53
C PRO A 113 15.79 -9.03 1.86
N ARG A 114 15.73 -10.06 1.02
CA ARG A 114 14.58 -10.48 0.22
C ARG A 114 13.25 -10.49 1.00
N ASP A 115 13.26 -10.97 2.25
CA ASP A 115 12.07 -11.00 3.11
C ASP A 115 11.56 -9.62 3.51
N THR A 116 12.48 -8.69 3.78
CA THR A 116 12.16 -7.32 4.20
C THR A 116 11.79 -6.43 3.02
N ARG A 117 12.29 -6.79 1.83
CA ARG A 117 11.84 -6.25 0.54
C ARG A 117 10.36 -6.54 0.32
N LEU A 118 9.96 -7.81 0.44
CA LEU A 118 8.56 -8.19 0.28
C LEU A 118 7.66 -7.45 1.28
N LEU A 119 8.01 -7.40 2.56
CA LEU A 119 7.22 -6.66 3.58
C LEU A 119 7.04 -5.18 3.23
N THR A 120 8.11 -4.52 2.81
CA THR A 120 8.06 -3.10 2.41
C THR A 120 7.19 -2.90 1.17
N LEU A 121 7.28 -3.80 0.18
CA LEU A 121 6.43 -3.76 -1.02
C LEU A 121 4.94 -3.98 -0.67
N LEU A 122 4.64 -4.94 0.21
CA LEU A 122 3.28 -5.18 0.70
C LEU A 122 2.67 -3.96 1.40
N TYR A 123 3.48 -3.30 2.23
CA TYR A 123 3.09 -2.06 2.89
C TYR A 123 2.69 -0.98 1.88
N HIS A 124 3.57 -0.69 0.91
CA HIS A 124 3.28 0.32 -0.11
C HIS A 124 2.11 -0.09 -1.00
N GLN A 125 1.93 -1.37 -1.29
CA GLN A 125 0.76 -1.87 -2.02
C GLN A 125 -0.54 -1.55 -1.28
N CYS A 126 -0.59 -1.72 0.04
CA CYS A 126 -1.76 -1.35 0.83
C CYS A 126 -2.04 0.17 0.76
N VAL A 127 -1.00 1.01 0.83
CA VAL A 127 -1.14 2.46 0.65
C VAL A 127 -1.70 2.79 -0.74
N ILE A 128 -1.17 2.17 -1.78
CA ILE A 128 -1.64 2.36 -3.16
C ILE A 128 -3.11 1.94 -3.27
N PHE A 129 -3.48 0.78 -2.75
CA PHE A 129 -4.87 0.33 -2.76
C PHE A 129 -5.80 1.27 -2.00
N ALA A 130 -5.41 1.76 -0.83
CA ALA A 130 -6.25 2.66 -0.02
C ALA A 130 -6.49 4.02 -0.71
N THR A 131 -5.51 4.51 -1.48
CA THR A 131 -5.54 5.85 -2.08
C THR A 131 -6.07 5.86 -3.51
N ARG A 132 -5.96 4.74 -4.23
CA ARG A 132 -6.36 4.58 -5.63
C ARG A 132 -7.83 4.94 -5.94
N PRO A 133 -8.84 4.61 -5.11
CA PRO A 133 -10.23 4.96 -5.43
C PRO A 133 -10.40 6.47 -5.62
N LEU A 134 -9.64 7.29 -4.88
CA LEU A 134 -9.68 8.74 -5.00
C LEU A 134 -9.19 9.22 -6.36
N LEU A 135 -8.09 8.66 -6.87
CA LEU A 135 -7.59 8.96 -8.22
C LEU A 135 -8.59 8.49 -9.29
N LEU A 136 -9.17 7.29 -9.11
CA LEU A 136 -10.16 6.75 -10.04
C LEU A 136 -11.43 7.60 -10.10
N SER A 137 -11.95 8.05 -8.96
CA SER A 137 -13.14 8.91 -8.91
C SER A 137 -12.91 10.21 -9.66
N VAL A 138 -11.73 10.83 -9.49
CA VAL A 138 -11.37 12.05 -10.21
C VAL A 138 -11.22 11.81 -11.71
N MET A 139 -10.58 10.70 -12.11
CA MET A 139 -10.49 10.34 -13.53
C MET A 139 -11.88 10.09 -14.13
N GLN A 140 -12.77 9.41 -13.41
CA GLN A 140 -14.13 9.14 -13.87
C GLN A 140 -14.92 10.44 -14.06
N GLU A 141 -14.88 11.34 -13.08
CA GLU A 141 -15.49 12.67 -13.17
C GLU A 141 -14.95 13.46 -14.37
N ARG A 142 -13.62 13.48 -14.57
CA ARG A 142 -13.00 14.11 -15.73
C ARG A 142 -13.48 13.51 -17.05
N LEU A 143 -13.58 12.19 -17.14
CA LEU A 143 -14.06 11.48 -18.34
C LEU A 143 -15.51 11.82 -18.65
N ASP A 144 -16.37 11.90 -17.63
CA ASP A 144 -17.78 12.29 -17.79
C ASP A 144 -17.91 13.76 -18.25
N LEU A 145 -17.00 14.63 -17.79
CA LEU A 145 -16.93 16.06 -18.14
C LEU A 145 -16.28 16.37 -19.49
N LEU A 146 -15.62 15.41 -20.15
CA LEU A 146 -15.07 15.62 -21.50
C LEU A 146 -16.15 16.02 -22.53
N GLY A 147 -17.44 15.86 -22.20
CA GLY A 147 -18.57 16.37 -22.97
C GLY A 147 -19.03 17.81 -22.64
N PHE A 148 -18.62 18.37 -21.50
CA PHE A 148 -19.06 19.69 -21.01
C PHE A 148 -17.96 20.36 -20.16
N PRO A 149 -17.16 21.29 -20.71
CA PRO A 149 -16.13 21.97 -19.94
C PRO A 149 -16.78 22.91 -18.92
N GLY A 150 -16.89 22.46 -17.67
CA GLY A 150 -17.26 23.27 -16.51
C GLY A 150 -16.03 23.87 -15.82
N ASP A 151 -16.19 25.08 -15.31
CA ASP A 151 -15.23 25.79 -14.46
C ASP A 151 -15.26 25.19 -13.03
N GLU A 152 -14.83 23.94 -12.91
CA GLU A 152 -14.81 23.26 -11.61
C GLU A 152 -13.66 23.75 -10.73
N ASN A 153 -13.97 24.04 -9.47
CA ASN A 153 -12.99 24.53 -8.51
C ASN A 153 -12.12 23.39 -7.96
N TRP A 154 -11.20 22.90 -8.79
CA TRP A 154 -10.23 21.84 -8.46
C TRP A 154 -9.35 22.19 -7.25
N THR A 155 -9.23 23.46 -6.90
CA THR A 155 -8.41 23.93 -5.79
C THR A 155 -8.94 23.47 -4.44
N ASP A 156 -10.26 23.56 -4.20
CA ASP A 156 -10.90 23.13 -2.95
C ASP A 156 -10.86 21.61 -2.79
N PHE A 157 -11.04 20.87 -3.88
CA PHE A 157 -10.91 19.42 -3.90
C PHE A 157 -9.49 18.99 -3.55
N LEU A 158 -8.48 19.56 -4.22
CA LEU A 158 -7.07 19.26 -3.95
C LEU A 158 -6.64 19.67 -2.55
N ALA A 159 -7.17 20.76 -2.00
CA ALA A 159 -6.91 21.16 -0.62
C ALA A 159 -7.35 20.08 0.39
N GLN A 160 -8.46 19.39 0.12
CA GLN A 160 -8.99 18.34 1.01
C GLN A 160 -8.34 16.96 0.78
N THR A 161 -7.94 16.67 -0.45
CA THR A 161 -7.55 15.32 -0.92
C THR A 161 -6.06 15.17 -1.17
N GLY A 162 -5.33 16.28 -1.31
CA GLY A 162 -3.94 16.31 -1.76
C GLY A 162 -3.00 15.45 -0.91
N ALA A 163 -3.14 15.49 0.42
CA ALA A 163 -2.30 14.69 1.31
C ALA A 163 -2.47 13.17 1.07
N VAL A 164 -3.70 12.71 0.84
CA VAL A 164 -4.02 11.30 0.57
C VAL A 164 -3.47 10.88 -0.80
N ILE A 165 -3.68 11.72 -1.82
CA ILE A 165 -3.16 11.52 -3.18
C ILE A 165 -1.63 11.46 -3.17
N SER A 166 -0.97 12.41 -2.50
CA SER A 166 0.48 12.48 -2.36
C SER A 166 1.05 11.22 -1.70
N THR A 167 0.37 10.72 -0.66
CA THR A 167 0.78 9.50 0.05
C THR A 167 0.76 8.26 -0.87
N GLY A 168 -0.26 8.15 -1.71
CA GLY A 168 -0.36 7.11 -2.74
C GLY A 168 0.74 7.18 -3.79
N ILE A 169 0.98 8.38 -4.33
CA ILE A 169 2.01 8.62 -5.36
C ILE A 169 3.41 8.37 -4.81
N LYS A 170 3.72 8.87 -3.61
CA LYS A 170 5.00 8.62 -2.93
C LYS A 170 5.23 7.13 -2.71
N SER A 171 4.19 6.38 -2.32
CA SER A 171 4.28 4.92 -2.16
C SER A 171 4.48 4.19 -3.47
N ALA A 172 3.82 4.61 -4.56
CA ALA A 172 4.03 4.05 -5.88
C ALA A 172 5.45 4.30 -6.41
N ALA A 173 5.95 5.54 -6.28
CA ALA A 173 7.34 5.87 -6.63
C ALA A 173 8.34 5.05 -5.82
N LYS A 174 8.11 4.89 -4.51
CA LYS A 174 8.96 4.08 -3.63
C LYS A 174 8.95 2.59 -4.02
N THR A 175 7.80 2.06 -4.40
CA THR A 175 7.64 0.67 -4.89
C THR A 175 8.52 0.44 -6.12
N LEU A 176 8.44 1.31 -7.13
CA LEU A 176 9.30 1.21 -8.32
C LEU A 176 10.78 1.41 -7.98
N GLN A 177 11.12 2.32 -7.07
CA GLN A 177 12.50 2.51 -6.62
C GLN A 177 13.07 1.22 -6.00
N ILE A 178 12.31 0.53 -5.14
CA ILE A 178 12.73 -0.72 -4.50
C ILE A 178 12.91 -1.84 -5.53
N LEU A 179 11.99 -1.95 -6.49
CA LEU A 179 12.03 -2.96 -7.53
C LEU A 179 13.17 -2.71 -8.55
N THR A 180 13.57 -1.45 -8.74
CA THR A 180 14.63 -1.07 -9.68
C THR A 180 16.03 -1.05 -9.06
N SER A 181 16.15 -0.83 -7.75
CA SER A 181 17.45 -0.71 -7.06
C SER A 181 18.27 -2.01 -7.04
N GLU A 182 17.66 -3.17 -7.31
CA GLU A 182 18.28 -4.49 -7.15
C GLU A 182 18.04 -5.41 -8.36
N TYR A 183 18.03 -4.88 -9.59
CA TYR A 183 18.12 -5.72 -10.81
C TYR A 183 19.52 -6.38 -10.91
N SER A 184 19.84 -7.28 -9.98
CA SER A 184 20.86 -8.29 -10.22
C SER A 184 20.19 -9.41 -11.01
N VAL A 185 20.70 -9.70 -12.21
CA VAL A 185 20.17 -10.70 -13.16
C VAL A 185 20.12 -12.13 -12.57
N LEU A 186 20.58 -12.32 -11.32
CA LEU A 186 20.74 -13.58 -10.61
C LEU A 186 19.80 -13.77 -9.41
N ASP A 187 19.13 -12.71 -8.92
CA ASP A 187 18.14 -12.85 -7.85
C ASP A 187 16.77 -12.98 -8.53
N GLY A 188 16.21 -14.20 -8.54
CA GLY A 188 14.93 -14.46 -9.23
C GLY A 188 13.83 -13.51 -8.75
N PHE A 189 12.76 -13.34 -9.56
CA PHE A 189 11.59 -12.57 -9.15
C PHE A 189 11.09 -13.04 -7.77
N LEU A 190 10.76 -12.09 -6.90
CA LEU A 190 9.91 -12.39 -5.75
C LEU A 190 8.51 -12.76 -6.26
N PRO A 191 7.73 -13.49 -5.45
CA PRO A 191 6.28 -13.53 -5.67
C PRO A 191 5.75 -12.10 -5.78
N TYR A 192 4.99 -11.83 -6.84
CA TYR A 192 4.25 -10.60 -7.09
C TYR A 192 5.02 -9.36 -7.60
N ASP A 193 6.30 -9.47 -7.96
CA ASP A 193 7.07 -8.30 -8.46
C ASP A 193 6.43 -7.61 -9.66
N VAL A 194 5.83 -8.39 -10.57
CA VAL A 194 5.13 -7.86 -11.75
C VAL A 194 3.87 -7.11 -11.32
N GLU A 195 3.13 -7.65 -10.38
CA GLU A 195 1.90 -7.07 -9.84
C GLU A 195 2.17 -5.79 -9.05
N PHE A 196 3.24 -5.75 -8.25
CA PHE A 196 3.70 -4.53 -7.58
C PHE A 196 4.13 -3.47 -8.61
N THR A 197 4.90 -3.87 -9.63
CA THR A 197 5.33 -2.97 -10.70
C THR A 197 4.12 -2.39 -11.43
N PHE A 198 3.19 -3.24 -11.87
CA PHE A 198 1.99 -2.82 -12.58
C PHE A 198 1.11 -1.92 -11.70
N GLY A 199 0.87 -2.30 -10.45
CA GLY A 199 0.04 -1.54 -9.52
C GLY A 199 0.60 -0.15 -9.22
N ALA A 200 1.91 -0.04 -9.07
CA ALA A 200 2.60 1.24 -8.87
C ALA A 200 2.62 2.09 -10.14
N ALA A 201 3.00 1.51 -11.28
CA ALA A 201 3.02 2.19 -12.56
C ALA A 201 1.64 2.75 -12.93
N LEU A 202 0.59 1.93 -12.81
CA LEU A 202 -0.80 2.35 -13.04
C LEU A 202 -1.17 3.55 -12.15
N ASN A 203 -0.81 3.51 -10.86
CA ASN A 203 -1.11 4.61 -9.94
C ASN A 203 -0.40 5.91 -10.33
N LEU A 204 0.86 5.83 -10.75
CA LEU A 204 1.61 6.99 -11.24
C LEU A 204 1.07 7.51 -12.57
N THR A 205 0.68 6.63 -13.49
CA THR A 205 0.07 7.01 -14.76
C THR A 205 -1.24 7.76 -14.55
N MET A 206 -2.10 7.27 -13.64
CA MET A 206 -3.35 7.97 -13.28
C MET A 206 -3.06 9.35 -12.70
N ALA A 207 -2.13 9.43 -11.75
CA ALA A 207 -1.73 10.71 -11.15
C ALA A 207 -1.17 11.70 -12.19
N HIS A 208 -0.30 11.25 -13.10
CA HIS A 208 0.27 12.10 -14.14
C HIS A 208 -0.77 12.57 -15.15
N ALA A 209 -1.73 11.72 -15.51
CA ALA A 209 -2.84 12.09 -16.38
C ALA A 209 -3.76 13.17 -15.76
N LEU A 210 -3.96 13.11 -14.44
CA LEU A 210 -4.77 14.08 -13.70
C LEU A 210 -4.03 15.39 -13.39
N PHE A 211 -2.71 15.30 -13.16
CA PHE A 211 -1.86 16.41 -12.72
C PHE A 211 -0.62 16.51 -13.62
N PRO A 212 -0.78 16.96 -14.87
CA PRO A 212 0.32 17.01 -15.84
C PRO A 212 1.36 18.12 -15.52
N ASP A 213 0.95 19.18 -14.83
CA ASP A 213 1.84 20.26 -14.44
C ASP A 213 2.62 19.91 -13.16
N GLU A 214 3.93 19.73 -13.28
CA GLU A 214 4.86 19.47 -12.15
C GLU A 214 4.78 20.56 -11.05
N THR A 215 4.22 21.73 -11.34
CA THR A 215 3.99 22.83 -10.38
C THR A 215 2.82 22.58 -9.41
N ALA A 216 1.95 21.60 -9.66
CA ALA A 216 0.93 21.14 -8.71
C ALA A 216 1.51 20.17 -7.65
N TRP A 217 2.64 19.53 -7.95
CA TRP A 217 3.38 18.67 -7.03
C TRP A 217 3.87 19.40 -5.75
N PRO A 218 4.46 20.61 -5.82
CA PRO A 218 4.90 21.34 -4.62
C PRO A 218 3.75 21.79 -3.69
N VAL A 219 2.50 21.89 -4.15
CA VAL A 219 1.33 22.13 -3.27
C VAL A 219 1.09 20.93 -2.34
N LEU A 220 1.53 19.73 -2.74
CA LEU A 220 1.49 18.51 -1.93
C LEU A 220 2.71 18.35 -1.00
N ASP A 221 3.70 19.24 -1.10
CA ASP A 221 4.98 19.16 -0.39
C ASP A 221 5.19 20.24 0.69
N GLY A 222 4.25 21.18 0.84
CA GLY A 222 4.39 22.37 1.71
C GLY A 222 4.51 22.13 3.23
N GLN A 223 4.22 20.93 3.74
CA GLN A 223 4.37 20.61 5.18
C GLN A 223 5.04 19.26 5.48
N SER A 224 5.40 18.48 4.47
CA SER A 224 5.92 17.11 4.65
C SER A 224 7.46 17.04 4.66
N TYR A 225 8.16 18.01 4.08
CA TYR A 225 9.62 17.90 3.88
C TYR A 225 10.44 17.90 5.20
N ALA A 226 9.92 18.53 6.27
CA ALA A 226 10.60 18.56 7.56
C ALA A 226 10.33 17.32 8.43
N THR A 227 9.15 16.71 8.30
CA THR A 227 8.75 15.53 9.08
C THR A 227 9.29 14.22 8.49
N TRP A 228 9.47 14.12 7.16
CA TRP A 228 9.94 12.88 6.53
C TRP A 228 11.46 12.71 6.47
N ARG A 229 12.26 13.78 6.58
CA ARG A 229 13.72 13.63 6.76
C ARG A 229 14.07 12.90 8.06
N ALA A 230 13.19 12.92 9.05
CA ALA A 230 13.36 12.18 10.29
C ALA A 230 13.06 10.67 10.14
N PHE A 231 12.22 10.27 9.17
CA PHE A 231 11.82 8.86 8.96
C PHE A 231 12.60 8.14 7.86
N ALA A 232 13.17 8.87 6.89
CA ALA A 232 13.92 8.27 5.78
C ALA A 232 15.44 8.19 6.01
N MET A 233 15.95 8.71 7.14
CA MET A 233 17.37 8.68 7.50
C MET A 233 17.65 8.18 8.93
N SER A 234 16.69 7.49 9.57
CA SER A 234 16.92 6.71 10.80
C SER A 234 16.54 5.26 10.55
#